data_AF-A0A1I2I1V9-F1
#
_entry.id   AF-A0A1I2I1V9-F1
#
_cell.length_a   1.000
_cell.length_b   1.000
_cell.length_c   1.000
_cell.angle_alpha   90.00
_cell.angle_beta   90.00
_cell.angle_gamma   90.00
#
_symmetry.space_group_name_H-M   'P 1'
#
loop_
_entity.id
_entity.type
_entity.pdbx_description
1 polymer ?
#
loop_
_entity_poly.entity_id
_entity_poly.type
_entity_poly.pdbx_seq_one_letter_code
_entity_poly.pdbx_strand_id
1 'polypeptide(L)'
;MVPDSGIHGTSLYYGQPPWGANMWTTAFYDFNHACIHHDGCYAGRWASKGTCDSWFLNDMRASCDAMYPSDSQAAARIVCRDRAWQYYVGVTTLGWPAYYASSSAIPIA
;
A
#
# COMPACT_ATOMS: atom_id res chain seq x y z
N MET A 1 15.09 6.43 18.97
CA MET A 1 14.92 5.04 18.49
C MET A 1 15.66 4.94 17.18
N VAL A 2 16.79 4.22 17.19
CA VAL A 2 17.74 4.07 16.08
C VAL A 2 17.41 2.76 15.31
N PRO A 3 17.99 2.49 14.13
CA PRO A 3 17.27 2.04 12.94
C PRO A 3 17.50 0.54 12.67
N ASP A 4 16.49 -0.18 12.20
CA ASP A 4 16.72 -1.56 11.75
C ASP A 4 17.01 -1.62 10.25
N SER A 5 18.30 -1.81 9.97
CA SER A 5 18.88 -2.27 8.73
C SER A 5 18.69 -3.78 8.59
N GLY A 6 17.61 -4.21 7.92
CA GLY A 6 17.31 -5.64 7.70
C GLY A 6 16.97 -5.94 6.25
N ILE A 7 18.00 -6.06 5.38
CA ILE A 7 17.89 -6.77 4.11
C ILE A 7 17.79 -8.26 4.45
N HIS A 8 16.62 -8.88 4.25
CA HIS A 8 16.51 -10.33 4.14
C HIS A 8 15.66 -10.68 2.92
N GLY A 9 16.35 -10.91 1.80
CA GLY A 9 15.80 -11.71 0.72
C GLY A 9 15.67 -13.15 1.18
N THR A 10 14.50 -13.75 0.97
CA THR A 10 14.28 -15.08 0.38
C THR A 10 12.79 -15.41 0.44
N SER A 11 12.19 -15.54 -0.76
CA SER A 11 10.99 -16.32 -1.04
C SER A 11 9.62 -15.82 -0.53
N LEU A 12 8.91 -15.11 -1.43
CA LEU A 12 7.54 -15.43 -1.85
C LEU A 12 6.53 -15.79 -0.72
N TYR A 13 5.85 -14.80 -0.15
CA TYR A 13 4.39 -14.77 0.07
C TYR A 13 4.04 -13.63 1.04
N TYR A 14 3.14 -12.73 0.61
CA TYR A 14 2.38 -11.77 1.43
C TYR A 14 3.15 -10.67 2.17
N GLY A 15 2.99 -9.43 1.67
CA GLY A 15 3.46 -8.18 2.26
C GLY A 15 3.01 -7.96 3.71
N GLN A 16 3.89 -8.30 4.65
CA GLN A 16 3.80 -7.87 6.04
C GLN A 16 4.86 -6.80 6.31
N PRO A 17 4.47 -5.52 6.48
CA PRO A 17 5.37 -4.51 7.03
C PRO A 17 5.60 -4.81 8.52
N PRO A 18 6.70 -4.30 9.13
CA PRO A 18 7.10 -4.58 10.51
C PRO A 18 6.15 -4.01 11.59
N TRP A 19 4.99 -3.48 11.19
CA TRP A 19 3.92 -3.02 12.06
C TRP A 19 2.84 -4.09 12.10
N GLY A 20 2.98 -5.09 12.99
CA GLY A 20 1.93 -6.01 13.47
C GLY A 20 0.83 -6.45 12.48
N ALA A 21 0.74 -7.75 12.22
CA ALA A 21 -0.31 -8.36 11.40
C ALA A 21 -1.71 -7.74 11.61
N ASN A 22 -2.28 -7.16 10.53
CA ASN A 22 -3.66 -6.65 10.31
C ASN A 22 -3.87 -5.15 9.97
N MET A 23 -2.83 -4.36 9.65
CA MET A 23 -3.02 -2.92 9.39
C MET A 23 -3.80 -2.57 8.10
N TRP A 24 -3.76 -3.43 7.08
CA TRP A 24 -4.35 -3.19 5.74
C TRP A 24 -5.87 -3.37 5.66
N THR A 25 -6.46 -4.04 6.65
CA THR A 25 -7.87 -4.44 6.65
C THR A 25 -8.49 -4.23 8.02
N THR A 26 -9.63 -3.54 8.08
CA THR A 26 -10.40 -3.32 9.30
C THR A 26 -11.90 -3.48 8.99
N ALA A 27 -12.75 -3.37 10.01
CA ALA A 27 -14.20 -3.30 9.82
C ALA A 27 -14.65 -2.07 8.98
N PHE A 28 -13.76 -1.09 8.76
CA PHE A 28 -14.07 0.18 8.10
C PHE A 28 -13.41 0.37 6.72
N TYR A 29 -12.49 -0.51 6.34
CA TYR A 29 -11.79 -0.47 5.05
C TYR A 29 -11.05 -1.78 4.78
N ASP A 30 -10.97 -2.18 3.50
CA ASP A 30 -10.10 -3.26 3.03
C ASP A 30 -9.20 -2.75 1.90
N PHE A 31 -7.92 -2.55 2.21
CA PHE A 31 -6.91 -2.07 1.26
C PHE A 31 -5.93 -3.17 0.85
N ASN A 32 -6.19 -4.44 1.15
CA ASN A 32 -5.25 -5.53 0.86
C ASN A 32 -4.88 -5.58 -0.63
N HIS A 33 -5.86 -5.48 -1.52
CA HIS A 33 -5.66 -5.43 -2.96
C HIS A 33 -4.75 -4.26 -3.38
N ALA A 34 -5.03 -3.06 -2.87
CA ALA A 34 -4.26 -1.86 -3.17
C ALA A 34 -2.79 -2.00 -2.71
N CYS A 35 -2.56 -2.56 -1.51
CA CYS A 35 -1.22 -2.77 -0.98
C CYS A 35 -0.42 -3.78 -1.80
N ILE A 36 -1.03 -4.90 -2.22
CA ILE A 36 -0.37 -5.90 -3.07
C ILE A 36 0.05 -5.28 -4.41
N HIS A 37 -0.86 -4.50 -5.02
CA HIS A 37 -0.56 -3.82 -6.28
C HIS A 37 0.56 -2.78 -6.13
N HIS A 38 0.56 -2.01 -5.03
CA HIS A 38 1.60 -1.02 -4.73
C HIS A 38 2.98 -1.65 -4.51
N ASP A 39 3.06 -2.69 -3.68
CA ASP A 39 4.30 -3.43 -3.42
C ASP A 39 4.84 -4.06 -4.70
N GLY A 40 3.94 -4.62 -5.53
CA GLY A 40 4.28 -5.14 -6.85
C GLY A 40 4.85 -4.07 -7.79
N CYS A 41 4.25 -2.87 -7.81
CA CYS A 41 4.72 -1.75 -8.60
C CYS A 41 6.11 -1.27 -8.17
N TYR A 42 6.36 -1.22 -6.86
CA TYR A 42 7.67 -0.89 -6.30
C TYR A 42 8.72 -1.93 -6.71
N ALA A 43 8.44 -3.21 -6.48
CA ALA A 43 9.35 -4.30 -6.82
C ALA A 43 9.64 -4.38 -8.32
N GLY A 44 8.58 -4.46 -9.12
CA GLY A 44 8.68 -4.64 -10.57
C GLY A 44 9.05 -3.37 -11.34
N ARG A 45 9.16 -2.22 -10.67
CA ARG A 45 9.43 -0.91 -11.29
C ARG A 45 8.53 -0.63 -12.50
N TRP A 46 7.25 -1.01 -12.39
CA TRP A 46 6.27 -0.84 -13.48
C TRP A 46 6.06 0.62 -13.84
N ALA A 47 6.28 1.53 -12.88
CA ALA A 47 6.21 2.97 -13.08
C ALA A 47 7.11 3.72 -12.09
N SER A 48 7.12 5.05 -12.20
CA SER A 48 7.79 5.90 -11.20
C SER A 48 7.15 5.72 -9.82
N LYS A 49 7.90 5.96 -8.74
CA LYS A 49 7.37 5.93 -7.36
C LYS A 49 6.06 6.72 -7.22
N GLY A 50 6.06 7.96 -7.71
CA GLY A 50 4.87 8.82 -7.63
C GLY A 50 3.68 8.27 -8.42
N THR A 51 3.93 7.59 -9.54
CA THR A 51 2.89 6.89 -10.30
C THR A 51 2.35 5.69 -9.53
N CYS A 52 3.22 4.83 -8.95
CA CYS A 52 2.82 3.72 -8.10
C CYS A 52 1.98 4.21 -6.90
N ASP A 53 2.42 5.28 -6.23
CA ASP A 53 1.71 5.87 -5.09
C ASP A 53 0.33 6.41 -5.51
N SER A 54 0.23 7.01 -6.70
CA SER A 54 -1.04 7.51 -7.24
C SER A 54 -2.02 6.38 -7.57
N TRP A 55 -1.54 5.28 -8.16
CA TRP A 55 -2.35 4.08 -8.41
C TRP A 55 -2.83 3.47 -7.10
N PHE A 56 -1.96 3.38 -6.09
CA PHE A 56 -2.34 2.91 -4.76
C PHE A 56 -3.51 3.71 -4.15
N LEU A 57 -3.49 5.04 -4.25
CA LEU A 57 -4.61 5.87 -3.80
C LEU A 57 -5.91 5.56 -4.56
N ASN A 58 -5.83 5.38 -5.87
CA ASN A 58 -7.00 5.06 -6.68
C ASN A 58 -7.58 3.69 -6.33
N ASP A 59 -6.74 2.68 -6.11
CA ASP A 59 -7.18 1.34 -5.73
C ASP A 59 -7.84 1.35 -4.35
N MET A 60 -7.27 2.06 -3.37
CA MET A 60 -7.89 2.22 -2.05
C MET A 60 -9.25 2.93 -2.14
N ARG A 61 -9.38 3.95 -2.99
CA ARG A 61 -10.67 4.62 -3.22
C ARG A 61 -11.69 3.68 -3.88
N ALA A 62 -11.26 2.86 -4.83
CA ALA A 62 -12.10 1.84 -5.44
C ALA A 62 -12.57 0.80 -4.41
N SER A 63 -11.68 0.36 -3.49
CA SER A 63 -12.06 -0.48 -2.36
C SER A 63 -13.14 0.16 -1.48
N CYS A 64 -13.00 1.47 -1.16
CA CYS A 64 -14.01 2.19 -0.39
C CYS A 64 -15.37 2.24 -1.09
N ASP A 65 -15.36 2.41 -2.41
CA ASP A 65 -16.59 2.48 -3.22
C ASP A 65 -17.27 1.11 -3.32
N ALA A 66 -16.48 0.04 -3.43
CA ALA A 66 -16.97 -1.32 -3.42
C ALA A 66 -17.55 -1.73 -2.04
N MET A 67 -16.90 -1.31 -0.95
CA MET A 67 -17.34 -1.62 0.42
C MET A 67 -18.59 -0.83 0.83
N TYR A 68 -18.73 0.41 0.34
CA TYR A 68 -19.83 1.31 0.67
C TYR A 68 -20.57 1.81 -0.58
N PRO A 69 -21.29 0.93 -1.31
CA PRO A 69 -21.82 1.25 -2.63
C PRO A 69 -23.05 2.16 -2.64
N SER A 70 -23.79 2.26 -1.53
CA SER A 70 -25.04 3.02 -1.47
C SER A 70 -24.85 4.44 -0.95
N ASP A 71 -25.80 5.33 -1.29
CA ASP A 71 -25.83 6.71 -0.77
C ASP A 71 -26.05 6.77 0.74
N SER A 72 -26.83 5.84 1.30
CA SER A 72 -26.99 5.70 2.75
C SER A 72 -25.68 5.40 3.49
N GLN A 73 -24.65 4.92 2.79
CA GLN A 73 -23.32 4.62 3.32
C GLN A 73 -22.28 5.71 3.01
N ALA A 74 -22.71 6.88 2.49
CA ALA A 74 -21.80 7.94 2.06
C ALA A 74 -20.85 8.41 3.17
N ALA A 75 -21.32 8.51 4.42
CA ALA A 75 -20.47 8.90 5.55
C ALA A 75 -19.33 7.89 5.80
N ALA A 76 -19.63 6.59 5.75
CA ALA A 76 -18.62 5.54 5.90
C ALA A 76 -17.62 5.55 4.72
N ARG A 77 -18.12 5.76 3.50
CA ARG A 77 -17.28 5.92 2.30
C ARG A 77 -16.31 7.11 2.42
N ILE A 78 -16.76 8.24 2.97
CA ILE A 78 -15.90 9.41 3.23
C ILE A 78 -14.79 9.06 4.22
N VAL A 79 -15.12 8.40 5.35
CA VAL A 79 -14.12 7.99 6.35
C VAL A 79 -13.11 7.01 5.76
N CYS A 80 -13.55 6.04 4.97
CA CYS A 80 -12.66 5.12 4.27
C CYS A 80 -11.72 5.86 3.31
N ARG A 81 -12.24 6.82 2.53
CA ARG A 81 -11.43 7.61 1.58
C ARG A 81 -10.46 8.56 2.29
N ASP A 82 -10.81 9.09 3.46
CA ASP A 82 -9.87 9.85 4.30
C ASP A 82 -8.71 8.95 4.76
N ARG A 83 -9.01 7.72 5.17
CA ARG A 83 -7.97 6.75 5.50
C ARG A 83 -7.08 6.44 4.30
N ALA A 84 -7.65 6.22 3.11
CA ALA A 84 -6.89 6.03 1.88
C ALA A 84 -5.92 7.19 1.61
N TRP A 85 -6.34 8.44 1.88
CA TRP A 85 -5.48 9.60 1.76
C TRP A 85 -4.31 9.57 2.76
N GLN A 86 -4.54 9.19 4.01
CA GLN A 86 -3.47 9.06 5.02
C GLN A 86 -2.40 8.04 4.59
N TYR A 87 -2.81 6.91 4.03
CA TYR A 87 -1.89 5.90 3.47
C TYR A 87 -1.09 6.44 2.29
N TYR A 88 -1.75 7.14 1.36
CA TYR A 88 -1.08 7.79 0.23
C TYR A 88 -0.02 8.81 0.68
N VAL A 89 -0.34 9.66 1.66
CA VAL A 89 0.62 10.60 2.25
C VAL A 89 1.81 9.84 2.85
N GLY A 90 1.54 8.75 3.58
CA GLY A 90 2.58 7.90 4.15
C GLY A 90 3.57 7.35 3.12
N VAL A 91 3.07 6.72 2.05
CA VAL A 91 3.96 6.17 1.01
C VAL A 91 4.63 7.26 0.18
N THR A 92 3.97 8.41 -0.05
CA THR A 92 4.55 9.52 -0.79
C THR A 92 5.73 10.13 -0.04
N THR A 93 5.58 10.33 1.28
CA THR A 93 6.58 10.97 2.15
C THR A 93 7.71 10.03 2.57
N LEU A 94 7.39 8.77 2.89
CA LEU A 94 8.33 7.83 3.51
C LEU A 94 8.68 6.62 2.62
N GLY A 95 8.04 6.45 1.46
CA GLY A 95 8.18 5.23 0.64
C GLY A 95 9.46 5.13 -0.19
N TRP A 96 10.33 6.15 -0.21
CA TRP A 96 11.54 6.15 -1.04
C TRP A 96 12.50 4.99 -0.73
N PRO A 97 12.83 4.69 0.54
CA PRO A 97 13.68 3.55 0.86
C PRO A 97 13.09 2.23 0.34
N ALA A 98 11.79 2.01 0.49
CA ALA A 98 11.12 0.79 0.01
C ALA A 98 11.12 0.69 -1.53
N TYR A 99 10.87 1.81 -2.24
CA TYR A 99 10.93 1.86 -3.70
C TYR A 99 12.33 1.52 -4.25
N TYR A 100 13.40 1.97 -3.57
CA TYR A 100 14.78 1.63 -3.95
C TYR A 100 15.22 0.23 -3.49
N ALA A 101 14.82 -0.21 -2.31
CA ALA A 101 15.17 -1.53 -1.80
C ALA A 101 14.53 -2.66 -2.60
N SER A 102 13.28 -2.47 -3.02
CA SER A 102 12.52 -3.44 -3.80
C SER A 102 13.10 -3.67 -5.21
N SER A 103 13.71 -2.66 -5.84
CA SER A 103 14.46 -2.83 -7.10
C SER A 103 15.75 -3.63 -6.96
N SER A 104 16.37 -3.63 -5.78
CA SER A 104 17.60 -4.37 -5.52
C SER A 104 17.34 -5.86 -5.27
N ALA A 105 16.07 -6.24 -5.06
CA ALA A 105 15.65 -7.60 -4.71
C ALA A 105 15.22 -8.45 -5.93
N ILE A 106 15.23 -7.89 -7.14
CA ILE A 106 15.01 -8.65 -8.38
C ILE A 106 16.36 -8.89 -9.08
N PRO A 107 17.04 -10.02 -8.83
CA PRO A 107 17.94 -10.56 -9.84
C PRO A 107 17.08 -11.00 -11.03
N ILE A 108 17.25 -10.31 -12.14
CA ILE A 108 16.89 -10.84 -13.47
C ILE A 108 17.77 -12.07 -13.69
N ALA A 109 17.14 -13.24 -13.65
CA ALA A 109 17.69 -14.51 -14.13
C ALA A 109 16.83 -14.99 -15.30
#